data_AF-A0A932UUN0-F1
#
_entry.id   AF-A0A932UUN0-F1
#
_cell.length_a   1.000
_cell.length_b   1.000
_cell.length_c   1.000
_cell.angle_alpha   90.00
_cell.angle_beta   90.00
_cell.angle_gamma   90.00
#
_symmetry.space_group_name_H-M   'P 1'
#
loop_
_entity.id
_entity.type
_entity.pdbx_description
1 polymer ?
#
loop_
_entity_poly.entity_id
_entity_poly.type
_entity_poly.pdbx_seq_one_letter_code
_entity_poly.pdbx_strand_id
1 'polypeptide(L)' 'HRGLRSVIDECGSQNFKRIRIGVGRPPLGRSVIAHVLGRTSSAEDARLLGAAVDTAAERARAFMASGTFENWSTP' A
#
# COMPACT_ATOMS: atom_id res chain seq x y z
N HIS A 1 0.79 -5.62 -8.85
CA HIS A 1 1.49 -4.32 -8.75
C HIS A 1 2.60 -4.27 -9.78
N ARG A 2 2.47 -3.46 -10.85
CA ARG A 2 3.51 -3.36 -11.89
C ARG A 2 4.78 -2.66 -11.37
N GLY A 3 4.63 -1.58 -10.61
CA GLY A 3 5.77 -0.85 -10.02
C GLY A 3 6.65 -1.72 -9.12
N LEU A 4 6.05 -2.54 -8.24
CA LEU A 4 6.81 -3.45 -7.39
C LEU A 4 7.64 -4.46 -8.21
N ARG A 5 7.11 -4.95 -9.33
CA ARG A 5 7.87 -5.85 -10.21
C ARG A 5 9.09 -5.14 -10.78
N SER A 6 8.93 -3.91 -11.29
CA SER A 6 10.05 -3.10 -11.77
C SER A 6 11.10 -2.82 -10.69
N VAL A 7 10.71 -2.56 -9.45
CA VAL A 7 11.67 -2.39 -8.34
C VAL A 7 12.44 -3.69 -8.06
N ILE A 8 11.77 -4.84 -8.09
CA ILE A 8 12.41 -6.14 -7.88
C ILE A 8 13.39 -6.46 -9.00
N ASP A 9 12.98 -6.20 -10.24
CA ASP A 9 13.81 -6.42 -11.43
C ASP A 9 15.11 -5.57 -11.32
N GLU A 10 15.00 -4.31 -10.93
CA GLU A 10 16.15 -3.40 -10.77
C GLU A 10 17.02 -3.72 -9.54
N CYS A 11 16.42 -4.18 -8.45
CA CYS A 11 17.16 -4.56 -7.25
C CYS A 11 17.76 -5.98 -7.34
N GLY A 12 17.34 -6.79 -8.32
CA GLY A 12 17.73 -8.20 -8.45
C GLY A 12 17.26 -9.11 -7.31
N SER A 13 16.45 -8.61 -6.38
CA SER A 13 15.91 -9.39 -5.26
C SER A 13 14.61 -8.81 -4.71
N GLN A 14 13.87 -9.62 -3.95
CA GLN A 14 12.72 -9.18 -3.16
C GLN A 14 13.08 -8.94 -1.69
N ASN A 15 14.36 -8.93 -1.33
CA ASN A 15 14.83 -8.89 0.06
C ASN A 15 14.85 -7.45 0.61
N PHE A 16 13.70 -6.78 0.56
CA PHE A 16 13.51 -5.46 1.12
C PHE A 16 12.18 -5.39 1.86
N LYS A 17 12.16 -4.61 2.94
CA LYS A 17 10.94 -4.37 3.71
C LYS A 17 9.99 -3.46 2.92
N ARG A 18 8.68 -3.69 3.04
CA ARG A 18 7.65 -2.89 2.36
C ARG A 18 6.38 -2.85 3.19
N ILE A 19 5.70 -1.70 3.16
CA ILE A 19 4.38 -1.52 3.76
C ILE A 19 3.33 -1.64 2.64
N ARG A 20 2.26 -2.40 2.89
CA ARG A 20 1.16 -2.57 1.94
C ARG A 20 -0.06 -1.82 2.46
N ILE A 21 -0.56 -0.89 1.66
CA ILE A 21 -1.83 -0.21 1.92
C ILE A 21 -2.88 -0.79 0.97
N GLY A 22 -3.97 -1.32 1.53
CA GLY A 22 -5.09 -1.84 0.76
C GLY A 22 -5.92 -0.71 0.18
N VAL A 23 -6.26 -0.79 -1.11
CA VAL A 23 -7.17 0.15 -1.81
C VAL A 23 -8.49 -0.52 -2.22
N GLY A 24 -8.83 -1.64 -1.56
CA GLY A 24 -9.96 -2.49 -1.91
C GLY A 24 -9.77 -3.26 -3.22
N ARG A 25 -10.82 -4.01 -3.62
CA ARG A 25 -10.90 -4.67 -4.94
C ARG A 25 -12.02 -4.04 -5.76
N PRO A 26 -11.85 -3.91 -7.08
CA PRO A 26 -12.94 -3.50 -7.94
C PRO A 26 -14.11 -4.51 -7.87
N PRO A 27 -15.35 -4.04 -8.07
CA PRO A 27 -16.49 -4.91 -8.32
C PRO A 27 -16.23 -5.87 -9.49
N LEU A 28 -16.92 -7.03 -9.49
CA LEU A 28 -16.85 -7.98 -10.59
C LEU A 28 -17.15 -7.30 -11.93
N GLY A 29 -16.31 -7.56 -12.94
CA GLY A 29 -16.44 -6.97 -14.27
C GLY A 29 -15.81 -5.57 -14.43
N ARG A 30 -15.34 -4.90 -13.35
CA ARG A 30 -14.58 -3.66 -13.49
C ARG A 30 -13.08 -3.92 -13.70
N SER A 31 -12.47 -3.07 -14.54
CA SER A 31 -11.03 -3.08 -14.79
C SER A 31 -10.24 -2.71 -13.54
N VAL A 32 -9.27 -3.56 -13.18
CA VAL A 32 -8.30 -3.29 -12.10
C VAL A 32 -7.47 -2.05 -12.40
N ILE A 33 -7.13 -1.80 -13.67
CA ILE A 33 -6.35 -0.61 -14.06
C ILE A 33 -7.17 0.66 -13.77
N ALA A 34 -8.44 0.69 -14.18
CA ALA A 34 -9.32 1.82 -13.93
C ALA A 34 -9.58 2.03 -12.43
N HIS A 35 -9.66 0.95 -11.64
CA HIS A 35 -9.79 1.02 -10.18
C HIS A 35 -8.58 1.70 -9.52
N VAL A 36 -7.36 1.32 -9.94
CA VAL A 36 -6.12 1.86 -9.35
C VAL A 36 -5.86 3.30 -9.79
N LEU A 37 -6.25 3.68 -11.00
CA LEU A 37 -6.09 5.06 -11.51
C LEU A 37 -7.27 5.98 -11.17
N GLY A 38 -8.37 5.42 -10.67
CA GLY A 38 -9.59 6.14 -10.33
C GLY A 38 -9.48 6.90 -9.02
N ARG A 39 -10.46 7.78 -8.79
CA ARG A 39 -10.66 8.43 -7.48
C ARG A 39 -11.31 7.48 -6.49
N THR A 40 -11.12 7.73 -5.20
CA THR A 40 -11.83 7.05 -4.11
C THR A 40 -13.34 7.20 -4.29
N SER A 41 -14.07 6.10 -4.14
CA SER A 41 -15.50 6.03 -4.50
C SER A 41 -16.40 6.76 -3.50
N SER A 42 -15.96 6.89 -2.26
CA SER A 42 -16.72 7.52 -1.17
C SER A 42 -15.83 8.38 -0.27
N ALA A 43 -16.45 9.30 0.49
CA ALA A 43 -15.77 10.06 1.52
C ALA A 43 -15.26 9.16 2.66
N GLU A 44 -15.96 8.06 2.93
CA GLU A 44 -15.53 7.04 3.89
C GLU A 44 -14.26 6.32 3.42
N ASP A 45 -14.21 5.87 2.17
CA ASP A 45 -13.02 5.24 1.57
C ASP A 45 -11.82 6.21 1.62
N ALA A 46 -12.05 7.48 1.31
CA ALA A 46 -11.01 8.50 1.38
C ALA A 46 -10.49 8.68 2.81
N ARG A 47 -11.38 8.71 3.81
CA ARG A 47 -11.01 8.82 5.23
C ARG A 47 -10.23 7.59 5.70
N LEU A 48 -10.69 6.39 5.34
CA LEU A 48 -10.01 5.13 5.68
C LEU A 48 -8.63 5.05 5.03
N LEU A 49 -8.52 5.45 3.76
CA LEU A 49 -7.25 5.50 3.05
C LEU A 49 -6.28 6.51 3.71
N GLY A 50 -6.77 7.69 4.10
CA GLY A 50 -5.98 8.67 4.85
C GLY A 50 -5.43 8.10 6.15
N ALA A 51 -6.29 7.50 6.97
CA ALA A 51 -5.87 6.87 8.23
C ALA A 51 -4.85 5.73 8.02
N ALA A 52 -5.01 4.96 6.93
CA ALA A 52 -4.05 3.90 6.58
C ALA A 52 -2.69 4.47 6.15
N VAL A 53 -2.66 5.60 5.44
CA VAL A 53 -1.44 6.32 5.08
C VAL A 53 -0.74 6.88 6.32
N ASP A 54 -1.49 7.48 7.25
CA ASP A 54 -0.92 8.00 8.49
C ASP A 54 -0.27 6.89 9.32
N THR A 55 -0.97 5.75 9.46
CA THR A 55 -0.45 4.56 10.14
C THR A 55 0.80 4.02 9.45
N ALA A 56 0.81 3.98 8.11
CA ALA A 56 1.97 3.55 7.34
C ALA A 56 3.17 4.49 7.56
N ALA A 57 2.94 5.80 7.62
CA ALA A 57 3.98 6.79 7.88
C ALA A 57 4.55 6.67 9.29
N GLU A 58 3.71 6.48 10.30
CA GLU A 58 4.15 6.22 11.67
C GLU A 58 5.02 4.97 11.77
N ARG A 59 4.59 3.86 11.16
CA ARG A 59 5.37 2.61 11.13
C ARG A 59 6.69 2.76 10.40
N ALA A 60 6.72 3.51 9.30
CA ALA A 60 7.97 3.81 8.60
C ALA A 60 8.95 4.59 9.50
N ARG A 61 8.45 5.58 10.27
CA ARG A 61 9.26 6.33 11.24
C ARG A 61 9.75 5.44 12.38
N ALA A 62 8.88 4.60 12.94
CA ALA A 62 9.24 3.65 14.00
C ALA A 62 10.32 2.67 13.55
N PHE A 63 10.25 2.18 12.31
CA PHE A 63 11.28 1.33 11.71
C PHE A 63 12.62 2.07 11.58
N MET A 64 12.62 3.32 11.11
CA MET A 64 13.86 4.11 11.00
C MET A 64 14.51 4.36 12.37
N ALA A 65 13.71 4.53 13.43
CA ALA A 65 14.23 4.77 14.77
C ALA A 65 14.71 3.49 15.49
N SER A 66 14.02 2.37 15.30
CA SER A 66 14.25 1.13 16.08
C SER A 66 14.96 0.01 15.33
N GLY A 67 15.03 0.09 13.98
CA GLY A 67 15.47 -1.02 13.13
C GLY A 67 14.51 -2.22 13.11
N THR A 68 13.43 -2.18 13.90
CA THR A 68 12.46 -3.29 14.00
C THR A 68 11.32 -3.06 13.02
N PHE A 69 11.07 -4.05 12.16
CA PHE A 69 9.98 -4.00 11.20
C PHE A 69 8.90 -5.01 11.55
N GLU A 70 7.80 -4.52 12.11
CA GLU A 70 6.60 -5.32 12.32
C GLU A 70 5.72 -5.34 11.08
N ASN A 71 5.36 -6.54 10.64
CA ASN A 71 4.41 -6.71 9.56
C ASN A 71 3.03 -6.20 10.03
N TRP A 72 2.47 -5.29 9.23
CA TRP A 72 1.14 -4.75 9.44
C TRP A 72 0.34 -4.83 8.15
N SER A 73 -0.91 -5.24 8.29
CA SER A 73 -1.94 -5.02 7.29
C SER A 73 -3.14 -4.36 7.96
N THR A 74 -3.75 -3.40 7.30
CA THR A 74 -5.14 -3.05 7.58
C THR A 74 -6.02 -4.30 7.49
N PRO A 75 -7.05 -4.45 8.34
CA PRO A 75 -8.16 -5.36 8.10
C PRO A 75 -8.76 -5.18 6.69
#